data_AF-A0A845YIE4-F1
#
_entry.id   AF-A0A845YIE4-F1
#
_cell.length_a   1.000
_cell.length_b   1.000
_cell.length_c   1.000
_cell.angle_alpha   90.00
_cell.angle_beta   90.00
_cell.angle_gamma   90.00
#
_symmetry.space_group_name_H-M   'P 1'
#
loop_
_entity.id
_entity.type
_entity.pdbx_description
1 polymer ?
#
loop_
_entity_poly.entity_id
_entity_poly.type
_entity_poly.pdbx_seq_one_letter_code
_entity_poly.pdbx_strand_id
1 'polypeptide(L)'
;ATVINPSSWYKKEDSPNPFSYPGSQVIAVPSDRIYTASRVTGGDKLNWLQVDVATHTDPYPSAELQNFAVAVYMARESTVYVEAACSEPTELEVVLSLSKDPFDFSLYYVARLAVPGLGIPIGRTFTPAEFLLWDTANTSWHPHIADNAVYTYQGDGGSATTSIVTEIINGIPRQVSRIDLYGFTMFGGYAGSGLVLIGAVPKFPLRIYVKHEGTDGTARIAVTVDGTKYYYILEKADWQELVLPAVVFRNVFGDDSTPANDIITGIEIIAAFGSTTTWIWWTSAAPNELPAPVQTYKAALVSRITGTHTFWSGDFTAINSPSEQLKYSPGVVPFTANTVGDGQGGQVIDAWRGIPMSGYQYPAYYVKRGYWDRLDQVLNFLLDAQEAYREQNENNTNGPFAPAFAWGYWDAGEYSPNGIDQWTWVAVDPNSSWEGYYCRPWESVCHAWYLLSSGQYPGLAPTNLADLVTKAGKASMQFAYWLSRFYVNRRNFQPPTDFKQTIDPEVNYHTPHFAAFALRAALYCNLAGGDPATTLRLIKASYDYLRCEYIDSGLMAGSFFKSQPTFTHNGLSYKEGFGFWMSEISQSIAELKIHKDALRYPKCVYFIKKA
;
A
#
# COMPACT_ATOMS: atom_id res chain seq x y z
N ALA A 1 13.47 -11.92 -11.14
CA ALA A 1 13.33 -10.81 -10.18
C ALA A 1 12.28 -11.16 -9.12
N THR A 2 12.28 -10.46 -7.99
CA THR A 2 11.28 -10.53 -6.92
C THR A 2 10.49 -9.24 -6.95
N VAL A 3 9.17 -9.31 -6.84
CA VAL A 3 8.35 -8.10 -6.67
C VAL A 3 8.50 -7.68 -5.22
N ILE A 4 9.21 -6.58 -5.00
CA ILE A 4 9.37 -5.97 -3.67
C ILE A 4 8.31 -4.89 -3.57
N ASN A 5 7.42 -4.96 -2.59
CA ASN A 5 6.51 -3.84 -2.34
C ASN A 5 7.33 -2.66 -1.80
N PRO A 6 7.27 -1.46 -2.42
CA PRO A 6 7.80 -0.27 -1.79
C PRO A 6 6.90 0.12 -0.61
N SER A 7 7.08 -0.48 0.56
CA SER A 7 6.62 0.10 1.83
C SER A 7 7.42 1.34 2.24
N SER A 8 8.49 1.61 1.51
CA SER A 8 9.34 2.77 1.72
C SER A 8 8.87 3.93 0.90
N TRP A 9 8.66 5.07 1.54
CA TRP A 9 8.43 6.36 0.89
C TRP A 9 9.74 6.96 0.39
N TYR A 10 10.85 6.67 1.06
CA TYR A 10 12.20 7.01 0.64
C TYR A 10 13.18 5.88 0.94
N LYS A 11 14.16 5.73 0.06
CA LYS A 11 15.30 4.82 0.24
C LYS A 11 16.59 5.54 -0.09
N LYS A 12 17.66 5.06 0.54
CA LYS A 12 19.03 5.33 0.08
C LYS A 12 19.23 4.70 -1.29
N GLU A 13 19.63 5.50 -2.27
CA GLU A 13 19.80 5.05 -3.66
C GLU A 13 21.11 5.55 -4.25
N ASP A 14 21.85 4.66 -4.89
CA ASP A 14 23.03 4.99 -5.69
C ASP A 14 22.57 5.50 -7.07
N SER A 15 22.06 6.72 -7.09
CA SER A 15 21.51 7.38 -8.27
C SER A 15 21.96 8.85 -8.29
N PRO A 16 22.35 9.40 -9.44
CA PRO A 16 22.61 10.84 -9.55
C PRO A 16 21.32 11.67 -9.54
N ASN A 17 20.16 11.06 -9.78
CA ASN A 17 18.87 11.74 -9.74
C ASN A 17 18.34 11.78 -8.29
N PRO A 18 18.15 12.97 -7.67
CA PRO A 18 17.59 13.08 -6.33
C PRO A 18 16.19 12.47 -6.20
N PHE A 19 15.42 12.45 -7.28
CA PHE A 19 14.04 11.96 -7.32
C PHE A 19 13.88 10.74 -8.22
N SER A 20 14.88 9.84 -8.24
CA SER A 20 14.77 8.55 -8.93
C SER A 20 13.64 7.67 -8.37
N TYR A 21 13.33 7.82 -7.08
CA TYR A 21 12.29 7.05 -6.44
C TYR A 21 10.88 7.55 -6.84
N PRO A 22 9.96 6.68 -7.29
CA PRO A 22 8.65 7.10 -7.78
C PRO A 22 7.88 7.97 -6.78
N GLY A 23 7.29 9.07 -7.27
CA GLY A 23 6.45 9.98 -6.49
C GLY A 23 7.19 10.89 -5.51
N SER A 24 8.52 10.84 -5.46
CA SER A 24 9.31 11.74 -4.61
C SER A 24 9.42 13.14 -5.21
N GLN A 25 9.22 14.18 -4.39
CA GLN A 25 9.45 15.57 -4.76
C GLN A 25 9.70 16.44 -3.52
N VAL A 26 10.20 17.66 -3.74
CA VAL A 26 10.28 18.70 -2.70
C VAL A 26 9.32 19.84 -3.05
N ILE A 27 8.50 20.25 -2.10
CA ILE A 27 7.73 21.50 -2.15
C ILE A 27 8.32 22.46 -1.13
N ALA A 28 8.57 23.70 -1.53
CA ALA A 28 8.87 24.77 -0.61
C ALA A 28 7.63 25.64 -0.41
N VAL A 29 7.41 26.08 0.83
CA VAL A 29 6.36 27.03 1.20
C VAL A 29 7.04 28.25 1.83
N PRO A 30 6.76 29.46 1.34
CA PRO A 30 6.00 29.75 0.11
C PRO A 30 6.71 29.23 -1.14
N SER A 31 6.00 29.20 -2.27
CA SER A 31 6.47 28.58 -3.51
C SER A 31 7.67 29.27 -4.17
N ASP A 32 7.98 30.51 -3.77
CA ASP A 32 9.16 31.27 -4.20
C ASP A 32 10.40 31.00 -3.33
N ARG A 33 10.26 30.21 -2.25
CA ARG A 33 11.40 29.78 -1.44
C ARG A 33 12.29 28.83 -2.25
N ILE A 34 13.56 29.23 -2.40
CA ILE A 34 14.55 28.50 -3.21
C ILE A 34 15.06 27.27 -2.46
N TYR A 35 15.16 26.14 -3.17
CA TYR A 35 15.83 24.94 -2.70
C TYR A 35 16.63 24.26 -3.81
N THR A 36 17.57 23.40 -3.42
CA THR A 36 18.23 22.45 -4.32
C THR A 36 18.21 21.05 -3.71
N ALA A 37 18.10 20.02 -4.54
CA ALA A 37 18.11 18.62 -4.10
C ALA A 37 19.22 17.85 -4.80
N SER A 38 19.92 16.99 -4.05
CA SER A 38 21.01 16.16 -4.57
C SER A 38 21.15 14.86 -3.77
N ARG A 39 21.92 13.89 -4.27
CA ARG A 39 22.27 12.66 -3.53
C ARG A 39 23.68 12.80 -2.97
N VAL A 40 23.86 12.38 -1.72
CA VAL A 40 25.15 12.43 -1.04
C VAL A 40 26.05 11.29 -1.55
N THR A 41 27.28 11.61 -1.97
CA THR A 41 28.18 10.67 -2.66
C THR A 41 29.24 10.01 -1.77
N GLY A 42 29.15 10.17 -0.44
CA GLY A 42 30.12 9.60 0.50
C GLY A 42 29.78 9.81 1.97
N GLY A 43 30.61 9.25 2.84
CA GLY A 43 30.50 9.42 4.29
C GLY A 43 29.37 8.61 4.95
N ASP A 44 28.97 9.05 6.15
CA ASP A 44 27.92 8.44 6.98
C ASP A 44 26.50 8.57 6.39
N LYS A 45 26.34 9.48 5.41
CA LYS A 45 25.10 9.74 4.68
C LYS A 45 25.16 9.29 3.22
N LEU A 46 26.08 8.40 2.85
CA LEU A 46 26.18 7.89 1.47
C LEU A 46 24.79 7.45 0.94
N ASN A 47 24.43 7.96 -0.24
CA ASN A 47 23.17 7.71 -0.97
C ASN A 47 21.90 8.34 -0.36
N TRP A 48 22.02 9.15 0.69
CA TRP A 48 20.89 9.91 1.24
C TRP A 48 20.46 11.02 0.28
N LEU A 49 19.19 11.39 0.34
CA LEU A 49 18.69 12.60 -0.30
C LEU A 49 19.07 13.81 0.57
N GLN A 50 19.72 14.79 -0.03
CA GLN A 50 20.05 16.09 0.55
C GLN A 50 19.13 17.15 -0.05
N VAL A 51 18.58 18.00 0.81
CA VAL A 51 17.81 19.18 0.41
C VAL A 51 18.42 20.41 1.08
N ASP A 52 18.99 21.30 0.28
CA ASP A 52 19.51 22.58 0.72
C ASP A 52 18.44 23.64 0.52
N VAL A 53 18.09 24.35 1.58
CA VAL A 53 16.95 25.27 1.63
C VAL A 53 17.44 26.67 1.96
N ALA A 54 17.08 27.66 1.14
CA ALA A 54 17.42 29.05 1.39
C ALA A 54 16.60 29.64 2.54
N THR A 55 17.14 30.70 3.15
CA THR A 55 16.40 31.54 4.09
C THR A 55 15.15 32.15 3.43
N HIS A 56 14.10 32.39 4.21
CA HIS A 56 12.89 33.07 3.75
C HIS A 56 12.34 34.02 4.82
N THR A 57 11.63 35.08 4.41
CA THR A 57 11.10 36.12 5.33
C THR A 57 9.68 35.86 5.83
N ASP A 58 8.99 34.88 5.23
CA ASP A 58 7.66 34.49 5.74
C ASP A 58 7.75 34.04 7.19
N PRO A 59 6.69 34.26 7.98
CA PRO A 59 6.67 33.88 9.37
C PRO A 59 6.71 32.36 9.59
N TYR A 60 6.23 31.56 8.62
CA TYR A 60 6.14 30.10 8.74
C TYR A 60 6.57 29.37 7.46
N PRO A 61 7.82 29.55 6.99
CA PRO A 61 8.24 28.93 5.76
C PRO A 61 8.60 27.46 6.02
N SER A 62 8.30 26.58 5.07
CA SER A 62 8.63 25.16 5.16
C SER A 62 9.30 24.64 3.89
N ALA A 63 9.97 23.49 4.02
CA ALA A 63 10.34 22.65 2.89
C ALA A 63 9.90 21.22 3.19
N GLU A 64 9.09 20.66 2.30
CA GLU A 64 8.42 19.37 2.42
C GLU A 64 8.99 18.41 1.40
N LEU A 65 9.72 17.40 1.87
CA LEU A 65 10.09 16.24 1.08
C LEU A 65 8.95 15.23 1.13
N GLN A 66 8.17 15.08 0.05
CA GLN A 66 6.96 14.23 0.03
C GLN A 66 6.95 13.12 -1.03
N ASN A 67 6.40 11.96 -0.65
CA ASN A 67 6.09 10.86 -1.55
C ASN A 67 4.58 10.64 -1.57
N PHE A 68 3.98 10.67 -2.76
CA PHE A 68 2.55 10.46 -2.98
C PHE A 68 2.25 9.28 -3.92
N ALA A 69 3.28 8.60 -4.43
CA ALA A 69 3.09 7.39 -5.22
C ALA A 69 2.96 6.16 -4.34
N VAL A 70 3.60 6.15 -3.17
CA VAL A 70 3.65 5.00 -2.27
C VAL A 70 2.49 5.05 -1.26
N ALA A 71 1.52 4.17 -1.48
CA ALA A 71 0.40 3.97 -0.57
C ALA A 71 0.68 2.76 0.34
N VAL A 72 0.59 2.96 1.66
CA VAL A 72 0.90 1.93 2.68
C VAL A 72 -0.32 1.67 3.56
N TYR A 73 -0.63 0.39 3.80
CA TYR A 73 -1.60 0.01 4.82
C TYR A 73 -0.93 -0.08 6.19
N MET A 74 -1.31 0.79 7.11
CA MET A 74 -0.80 0.83 8.48
C MET A 74 -1.70 -0.01 9.39
N ALA A 75 -1.23 -1.20 9.79
CA ALA A 75 -1.86 -1.98 10.85
C ALA A 75 -1.49 -1.44 12.24
N ARG A 76 -2.09 -1.97 13.32
CA ARG A 76 -1.83 -1.49 14.69
C ARG A 76 -0.41 -1.81 15.15
N GLU A 77 0.13 -2.93 14.66
CA GLU A 77 1.47 -3.44 14.89
C GLU A 77 2.50 -2.93 13.88
N SER A 78 2.07 -2.25 12.82
CA SER A 78 2.97 -1.60 11.88
C SER A 78 3.68 -0.45 12.57
N THR A 79 4.90 -0.15 12.14
CA THR A 79 5.65 1.02 12.62
C THR A 79 6.21 1.79 11.44
N VAL A 80 6.63 3.04 11.68
CA VAL A 80 7.28 3.89 10.68
C VAL A 80 8.69 4.17 11.12
N TYR A 81 9.67 3.74 10.34
CA TYR A 81 11.07 4.05 10.55
C TYR A 81 11.50 5.20 9.66
N VAL A 82 12.21 6.17 10.24
CA VAL A 82 12.75 7.34 9.55
C VAL A 82 14.20 7.56 9.95
N GLU A 83 15.06 7.68 8.95
CA GLU A 83 16.42 8.23 9.07
C GLU A 83 16.43 9.67 8.55
N ALA A 84 16.92 10.60 9.37
CA ALA A 84 17.03 12.00 8.98
C ALA A 84 18.23 12.69 9.65
N ALA A 85 18.61 13.83 9.09
CA ALA A 85 19.57 14.76 9.70
C ALA A 85 19.20 16.20 9.32
N CYS A 86 19.67 17.18 10.10
CA CYS A 86 19.58 18.59 9.73
C CYS A 86 20.85 19.33 10.16
N SER A 87 21.22 20.38 9.43
CA SER A 87 22.36 21.25 9.77
C SER A 87 22.09 22.05 11.04
N GLU A 88 20.82 22.38 11.28
CA GLU A 88 20.36 23.13 12.46
C GLU A 88 19.65 22.20 13.47
N PRO A 89 19.79 22.43 14.78
CA PRO A 89 18.95 21.78 15.77
C PRO A 89 17.49 22.13 15.53
N THR A 90 16.63 21.12 15.34
CA THR A 90 15.21 21.35 15.03
C THR A 90 14.37 20.10 15.31
N GLU A 91 13.07 20.19 15.04
CA GLU A 91 12.15 19.07 15.02
C GLU A 91 11.55 18.94 13.63
N LEU A 92 11.97 17.91 12.90
CA LEU A 92 11.39 17.60 11.60
C LEU A 92 10.00 16.97 11.81
N GLU A 93 9.03 17.35 10.99
CA GLU A 93 7.72 16.70 10.96
C GLU A 93 7.79 15.45 10.11
N VAL A 94 7.43 14.31 10.67
CA VAL A 94 7.15 13.09 9.94
C VAL A 94 5.64 13.03 9.74
N VAL A 95 5.20 13.13 8.49
CA VAL A 95 3.81 13.26 8.12
C VAL A 95 3.33 11.98 7.45
N LEU A 96 2.15 11.53 7.81
CA LEU A 96 1.34 10.57 7.05
C LEU A 96 0.00 11.22 6.71
N SER A 97 -0.43 11.11 5.46
CA SER A 97 -1.74 11.62 5.02
C SER A 97 -2.70 10.49 4.68
N LEU A 98 -3.94 10.65 5.12
CA LEU A 98 -5.07 9.80 4.74
C LEU A 98 -5.81 10.31 3.50
N SER A 99 -5.45 11.49 2.98
CA SER A 99 -6.10 12.05 1.78
C SER A 99 -5.52 11.43 0.51
N LYS A 100 -6.42 11.10 -0.43
CA LYS A 100 -6.03 10.67 -1.78
C LYS A 100 -5.55 11.84 -2.64
N ASP A 101 -5.89 13.07 -2.26
CA ASP A 101 -5.37 14.28 -2.91
C ASP A 101 -4.03 14.66 -2.27
N PRO A 102 -2.91 14.65 -3.01
CA PRO A 102 -1.60 14.98 -2.46
C PRO A 102 -1.49 16.44 -1.98
N PHE A 103 -2.42 17.31 -2.38
CA PHE A 103 -2.49 18.73 -1.99
C PHE A 103 -3.55 19.02 -0.91
N ASP A 104 -4.21 18.00 -0.37
CA ASP A 104 -5.09 18.15 0.78
C ASP A 104 -4.30 17.92 2.08
N PHE A 105 -4.13 19.00 2.83
CA PHE A 105 -3.38 19.05 4.09
C PHE A 105 -4.26 18.80 5.33
N SER A 106 -5.58 18.68 5.17
CA SER A 106 -6.52 18.57 6.29
C SER A 106 -6.45 17.23 7.04
N LEU A 107 -5.86 16.21 6.43
CA LEU A 107 -5.72 14.86 6.99
C LEU A 107 -4.27 14.49 7.29
N TYR A 108 -3.45 15.47 7.67
CA TYR A 108 -2.04 15.26 8.02
C TYR A 108 -1.91 14.85 9.47
N TYR A 109 -1.52 13.60 9.67
CA TYR A 109 -1.13 13.08 10.97
C TYR A 109 0.38 13.24 11.11
N VAL A 110 0.79 13.96 12.16
CA VAL A 110 2.17 14.40 12.34
C VAL A 110 2.78 13.74 13.56
N ALA A 111 3.93 13.12 13.38
CA ALA A 111 4.88 12.80 14.42
C ALA A 111 6.10 13.73 14.30
N ARG A 112 6.88 13.88 15.38
CA ARG A 112 8.01 14.83 15.44
C ARG A 112 9.31 14.10 15.69
N LEU A 113 10.33 14.44 14.92
CA LEU A 113 11.67 13.87 14.98
C LEU A 113 12.67 14.96 15.39
N ALA A 114 13.06 14.97 16.67
CA ALA A 114 14.06 15.89 17.18
C ALA A 114 15.45 15.54 16.60
N VAL A 115 16.03 16.49 15.86
CA VAL A 115 17.37 16.39 15.27
C VAL A 115 18.34 17.32 16.01
N PRO A 116 19.53 16.84 16.41
CA PRO A 116 20.46 17.63 17.21
C PRO A 116 21.20 18.73 16.43
N GLY A 117 21.04 18.79 15.10
CA GLY A 117 21.79 19.68 14.22
C GLY A 117 23.13 19.10 13.76
N LEU A 118 23.96 19.96 13.16
CA LEU A 118 25.31 19.65 12.64
C LEU A 118 25.36 18.53 11.59
N GLY A 119 24.23 18.17 10.99
CA GLY A 119 24.13 17.09 10.01
C GLY A 119 24.35 15.69 10.59
N ILE A 120 24.17 15.53 11.91
CA ILE A 120 24.31 14.24 12.60
C ILE A 120 23.10 13.35 12.22
N PRO A 121 23.34 12.16 11.64
CA PRO A 121 22.28 11.20 11.33
C PRO A 121 21.59 10.68 12.60
N ILE A 122 20.26 10.63 12.55
CA ILE A 122 19.45 9.95 13.56
C ILE A 122 18.45 9.02 12.88
N GLY A 123 18.08 7.95 13.58
CA GLY A 123 17.03 7.04 13.16
C GLY A 123 16.02 6.85 14.29
N ARG A 124 14.73 6.87 13.98
CA ARG A 124 13.67 6.59 14.96
C ARG A 124 12.55 5.77 14.34
N THR A 125 12.01 4.86 15.14
CA THR A 125 10.78 4.12 14.83
C THR A 125 9.62 4.72 15.60
N PHE A 126 8.52 4.99 14.89
CA PHE A 126 7.28 5.54 15.40
C PHE A 126 6.16 4.50 15.33
N THR A 127 5.36 4.43 16.36
CA THR A 127 4.08 3.70 16.37
C THR A 127 2.99 4.56 15.71
N PRO A 128 1.91 3.96 15.18
CA PRO A 128 0.79 4.70 14.58
C PRO A 128 0.18 5.73 15.53
N ALA A 129 0.11 5.40 16.83
CA ALA A 129 -0.48 6.28 17.84
C ALA A 129 0.34 7.57 18.09
N GLU A 130 1.62 7.61 17.70
CA GLU A 130 2.45 8.81 17.80
C GLU A 130 2.09 9.89 16.76
N PHE A 131 1.42 9.50 15.67
CA PHE A 131 0.98 10.42 14.62
C PHE A 131 -0.36 11.05 15.01
N LEU A 132 -0.35 12.37 15.17
CA LEU A 132 -1.50 13.15 15.64
C LEU A 132 -2.01 14.09 14.57
N LEU A 133 -3.33 14.12 14.40
CA LEU A 133 -4.04 15.16 13.68
C LEU A 133 -4.61 16.17 14.69
N TRP A 134 -4.08 17.39 14.64
CA TRP A 134 -4.61 18.51 15.41
C TRP A 134 -5.83 19.11 14.71
N ASP A 135 -6.73 19.71 15.48
CA ASP A 135 -7.97 20.27 14.94
C ASP A 135 -7.70 21.36 13.89
N THR A 136 -8.12 21.09 12.66
CA THR A 136 -7.94 21.99 11.50
C THR A 136 -8.83 23.24 11.58
N ALA A 137 -9.84 23.25 12.44
CA ALA A 137 -10.61 24.47 12.75
C ALA A 137 -9.84 25.43 13.67
N ASN A 138 -8.58 25.10 14.00
CA ASN A 138 -7.69 25.84 14.89
C ASN A 138 -8.28 26.05 16.28
N THR A 139 -9.18 25.20 16.80
CA THR A 139 -9.71 25.41 18.16
C THR A 139 -8.80 24.88 19.26
N SER A 140 -7.86 24.00 18.91
CA SER A 140 -6.89 23.40 19.84
C SER A 140 -5.63 24.26 19.95
N TRP A 141 -5.11 24.43 21.17
CA TRP A 141 -3.73 24.86 21.37
C TRP A 141 -2.86 23.64 21.70
N HIS A 142 -1.65 23.63 21.17
CA HIS A 142 -0.63 22.60 21.40
C HIS A 142 0.79 23.21 21.32
N PRO A 143 1.84 22.52 21.81
CA PRO A 143 3.22 23.03 21.89
C PRO A 143 3.86 23.50 20.57
N HIS A 144 3.27 23.13 19.43
CA HIS A 144 3.81 23.43 18.09
C HIS A 144 2.88 24.33 17.27
N ILE A 145 1.92 25.02 17.90
CA ILE A 145 1.01 25.93 17.21
C ILE A 145 1.73 27.18 16.66
N ALA A 146 2.89 27.52 17.23
CA ALA A 146 3.76 28.61 16.85
C ALA A 146 5.20 28.34 17.31
N ASP A 147 6.18 29.04 16.75
CA ASP A 147 7.60 28.94 17.13
C ASP A 147 7.82 29.11 18.64
N ASN A 148 7.06 30.03 19.25
CA ASN A 148 7.01 30.23 20.68
C ASN A 148 5.56 30.05 21.15
N ALA A 149 5.13 28.80 21.35
CA ALA A 149 3.76 28.49 21.76
C ALA A 149 3.40 28.99 23.17
N VAL A 150 4.41 29.33 23.98
CA VAL A 150 4.28 29.80 25.36
C VAL A 150 5.17 31.02 25.58
N TYR A 151 4.64 32.08 26.18
CA TYR A 151 5.41 33.24 26.64
C TYR A 151 5.57 33.23 28.17
N THR A 152 6.55 33.96 28.68
CA THR A 152 6.85 34.06 30.13
C THR A 152 6.93 35.51 30.59
N TYR A 153 6.62 35.76 31.85
CA TYR A 153 6.83 37.04 32.52
C TYR A 153 7.21 36.83 33.99
N GLN A 154 8.03 37.74 34.53
CA GLN A 154 8.55 37.66 35.90
C GLN A 154 8.96 39.04 36.43
N GLY A 155 9.00 39.18 37.76
CA GLY A 155 9.48 40.39 38.44
C GLY A 155 9.74 40.17 39.93
N ASP A 156 10.42 41.14 40.57
CA ASP A 156 10.65 41.22 42.03
C ASP A 156 11.19 39.93 42.67
N GLY A 157 12.11 39.24 41.99
CA GLY A 157 12.75 38.01 42.46
C GLY A 157 12.07 36.70 42.05
N GLY A 158 11.01 36.75 41.25
CA GLY A 158 10.43 35.57 40.58
C GLY A 158 11.24 35.11 39.37
N SER A 159 11.03 33.85 38.96
CA SER A 159 11.61 33.29 37.72
C SER A 159 10.60 32.46 36.93
N ALA A 160 10.64 32.53 35.60
CA ALA A 160 9.80 31.76 34.69
C ALA A 160 10.63 31.27 33.49
N THR A 161 10.57 29.96 33.22
CA THR A 161 11.22 29.35 32.04
C THR A 161 10.27 28.37 31.36
N THR A 162 10.40 28.24 30.04
CA THR A 162 9.61 27.30 29.24
C THR A 162 10.51 26.47 28.35
N SER A 163 10.09 25.25 28.06
CA SER A 163 10.75 24.35 27.12
C SER A 163 9.74 23.36 26.54
N ILE A 164 10.05 22.77 25.39
CA ILE A 164 9.34 21.59 24.89
C ILE A 164 10.14 20.37 25.34
N VAL A 165 9.46 19.42 25.97
CA VAL A 165 10.06 18.17 26.46
C VAL A 165 9.25 16.97 25.98
N THR A 166 9.89 15.79 25.93
CA THR A 166 9.19 14.53 25.65
C THR A 166 8.78 13.88 26.96
N GLU A 167 7.48 13.64 27.15
CA GLU A 167 6.90 12.93 28.29
C GLU A 167 6.15 11.68 27.81
N ILE A 168 6.01 10.68 28.67
CA ILE A 168 5.23 9.48 28.36
C ILE A 168 3.79 9.67 28.83
N ILE A 169 2.86 9.76 27.87
CA ILE A 169 1.41 9.87 28.14
C ILE A 169 0.75 8.62 27.58
N ASN A 170 0.06 7.85 28.44
CA ASN A 170 -0.57 6.58 28.08
C ASN A 170 0.39 5.58 27.38
N GLY A 171 1.66 5.57 27.79
CA GLY A 171 2.69 4.72 27.19
C GLY A 171 3.28 5.22 25.86
N ILE A 172 2.85 6.39 25.39
CA ILE A 172 3.28 6.98 24.12
C ILE A 172 4.14 8.22 24.38
N PRO A 173 5.31 8.37 23.72
CA PRO A 173 6.09 9.61 23.78
C PRO A 173 5.31 10.78 23.16
N ARG A 174 5.05 11.83 23.95
CA ARG A 174 4.39 13.06 23.53
C ARG A 174 5.28 14.26 23.79
N GLN A 175 5.30 15.19 22.85
CA GLN A 175 5.92 16.50 23.05
C GLN A 175 4.94 17.42 23.75
N VAL A 176 5.39 18.03 24.84
CA VAL A 176 4.59 18.84 25.75
C VAL A 176 5.34 20.11 26.11
N SER A 177 4.60 21.19 26.38
CA SER A 177 5.21 22.41 26.91
C SER A 177 5.40 22.26 28.40
N ARG A 178 6.66 22.30 28.85
CA ARG A 178 7.06 22.39 30.26
C ARG A 178 7.24 23.85 30.64
N ILE A 179 6.63 24.24 31.75
CA ILE A 179 6.66 25.58 32.32
C ILE A 179 7.17 25.45 33.75
N ASP A 180 8.33 26.01 34.04
CA ASP A 180 8.89 26.08 35.40
C ASP A 180 8.74 27.52 35.92
N LEU A 181 8.10 27.69 37.08
CA LEU A 181 7.84 28.98 37.70
C LEU A 181 8.36 29.02 39.13
N TYR A 182 8.79 30.20 39.59
CA TYR A 182 9.11 30.49 40.98
C TYR A 182 8.50 31.82 41.39
N GLY A 183 7.55 31.78 42.33
CA GLY A 183 6.95 32.98 42.93
C GLY A 183 7.50 33.24 44.33
N PHE A 184 7.95 34.47 44.62
CA PHE A 184 8.52 34.83 45.93
C PHE A 184 7.68 35.91 46.64
N THR A 185 6.71 35.48 47.44
CA THR A 185 5.72 36.41 48.03
C THR A 185 6.26 37.33 49.12
N MET A 186 7.40 37.01 49.76
CA MET A 186 7.95 37.83 50.85
C MET A 186 8.44 39.22 50.39
N PHE A 187 8.70 39.43 49.10
CA PHE A 187 9.09 40.74 48.54
C PHE A 187 8.25 41.17 47.33
N GLY A 188 7.08 40.55 47.10
CA GLY A 188 6.22 40.88 45.94
C GLY A 188 6.62 40.21 44.62
N GLY A 189 7.53 39.23 44.65
CA GLY A 189 7.99 38.48 43.48
C GLY A 189 6.87 37.71 42.78
N TYR A 190 6.78 37.88 41.46
CA TYR A 190 5.78 37.21 40.63
C TYR A 190 6.44 36.49 39.44
N ALA A 191 5.82 35.39 39.01
CA ALA A 191 6.20 34.63 37.84
C ALA A 191 4.96 34.00 37.21
N GLY A 192 4.87 34.07 35.89
CA GLY A 192 3.78 33.47 35.14
C GLY A 192 4.15 33.20 33.70
N SER A 193 3.28 32.48 33.03
CA SER A 193 3.47 32.07 31.66
C SER A 193 2.12 31.96 30.97
N GLY A 194 2.01 32.37 29.71
CA GLY A 194 0.76 32.33 28.98
C GLY A 194 0.86 31.58 27.66
N LEU A 195 -0.28 31.03 27.24
CA LEU A 195 -0.42 30.29 25.99
C LEU A 195 -0.64 31.25 24.84
N VAL A 196 0.10 31.07 23.75
CA VAL A 196 -0.07 31.84 22.51
C VAL A 196 -1.23 31.24 21.71
N LEU A 197 -2.40 31.89 21.78
CA LEU A 197 -3.65 31.40 21.20
C LEU A 197 -3.83 31.80 19.71
N ILE A 198 -2.80 31.68 18.87
CA ILE A 198 -2.89 32.02 17.44
C ILE A 198 -3.90 31.08 16.78
N GLY A 199 -5.08 31.59 16.43
CA GLY A 199 -6.18 30.80 15.85
C GLY A 199 -7.02 30.03 16.88
N ALA A 200 -6.42 29.64 18.01
CA ALA A 200 -7.11 28.98 19.13
C ALA A 200 -8.20 29.87 19.74
N VAL A 201 -9.42 29.33 19.82
CA VAL A 201 -10.56 29.97 20.51
C VAL A 201 -11.06 29.05 21.62
N PRO A 202 -10.37 28.99 22.77
CA PRO A 202 -10.81 28.18 23.89
C PRO A 202 -12.17 28.63 24.42
N LYS A 203 -12.99 27.67 24.84
CA LYS A 203 -14.32 27.92 25.40
C LYS A 203 -14.55 27.13 26.68
N PHE A 204 -15.53 27.54 27.47
CA PHE A 204 -16.02 26.70 28.57
C PHE A 204 -16.90 25.53 28.08
N PRO A 205 -16.85 24.35 28.72
CA PRO A 205 -15.87 23.98 29.74
C PRO A 205 -14.46 23.91 29.14
N LEU A 206 -13.48 24.52 29.82
CA LEU A 206 -12.09 24.51 29.40
C LEU A 206 -11.55 23.10 29.61
N ARG A 207 -11.20 22.42 28.53
CA ARG A 207 -10.52 21.12 28.56
C ARG A 207 -9.02 21.35 28.48
N ILE A 208 -8.24 20.85 29.42
CA ILE A 208 -6.77 20.97 29.39
C ILE A 208 -6.14 19.66 29.86
N TYR A 209 -5.21 19.13 29.07
CA TYR A 209 -4.47 17.93 29.42
C TYR A 209 -3.12 18.33 30.02
N VAL A 210 -2.98 18.11 31.32
CA VAL A 210 -1.95 18.74 32.15
C VAL A 210 -1.38 17.76 33.17
N LYS A 211 -0.11 17.94 33.49
CA LYS A 211 0.57 17.39 34.67
C LYS A 211 1.12 18.56 35.49
N HIS A 212 1.08 18.46 36.82
CA HIS A 212 1.55 19.52 37.70
C HIS A 212 2.34 18.98 38.89
N GLU A 213 3.49 19.60 39.14
CA GLU A 213 4.31 19.40 40.31
C GLU A 213 4.52 20.72 41.07
N GLY A 214 4.40 20.66 42.40
CA GLY A 214 4.51 21.79 43.31
C GLY A 214 4.05 21.36 44.71
N THR A 215 4.35 22.16 45.74
CA THR A 215 3.71 21.99 47.05
C THR A 215 2.24 22.43 46.97
N ASP A 216 1.33 21.83 47.75
CA ASP A 216 -0.12 21.94 47.56
C ASP A 216 -0.63 23.38 47.24
N GLY A 217 -1.14 23.59 46.02
CA GLY A 217 -1.84 24.82 45.60
C GLY A 217 -0.96 25.97 45.08
N THR A 218 0.30 25.71 44.74
CA THR A 218 1.27 26.76 44.37
C THR A 218 1.17 27.31 42.96
N ALA A 219 0.28 26.80 42.10
CA ALA A 219 0.01 27.38 40.78
C ALA A 219 -1.48 27.56 40.50
N ARG A 220 -1.79 28.50 39.62
CA ARG A 220 -3.15 28.82 39.17
C ARG A 220 -3.22 28.76 37.66
N ILE A 221 -4.29 28.17 37.13
CA ILE A 221 -4.69 28.39 35.74
C ILE A 221 -5.55 29.64 35.74
N ALA A 222 -5.04 30.75 35.23
CA ALA A 222 -5.78 31.97 35.01
C ALA A 222 -6.33 32.02 33.58
N VAL A 223 -7.60 32.40 33.44
CA VAL A 223 -8.27 32.61 32.16
C VAL A 223 -8.74 34.05 32.06
N THR A 224 -8.59 34.67 30.90
CA THR A 224 -9.13 36.00 30.61
C THR A 224 -10.43 35.86 29.84
N VAL A 225 -11.49 36.48 30.33
CA VAL A 225 -12.83 36.51 29.72
C VAL A 225 -13.35 37.93 29.80
N ASP A 226 -13.69 38.53 28.65
CA ASP A 226 -14.13 39.94 28.54
C ASP A 226 -13.22 40.94 29.28
N GLY A 227 -11.89 40.71 29.21
CA GLY A 227 -10.88 41.54 29.87
C GLY A 227 -10.71 41.31 31.38
N THR A 228 -11.52 40.45 31.99
CA THR A 228 -11.43 40.08 33.41
C THR A 228 -10.69 38.75 33.58
N LYS A 229 -9.77 38.67 34.55
CA LYS A 229 -9.04 37.43 34.86
C LYS A 229 -9.74 36.64 35.96
N TYR A 230 -9.93 35.35 35.71
CA TYR A 230 -10.43 34.39 36.68
C TYR A 230 -9.41 33.27 36.84
N TYR A 231 -9.39 32.58 37.98
CA TYR A 231 -8.42 31.53 38.25
C TYR A 231 -9.05 30.25 38.81
N TYR A 232 -8.41 29.14 38.48
CA TYR A 232 -8.60 27.82 39.07
C TYR A 232 -7.29 27.41 39.76
N ILE A 233 -7.36 26.83 40.96
CA ILE A 233 -6.18 26.34 41.68
C ILE A 233 -5.76 25.02 41.06
N LEU A 234 -4.53 24.95 40.57
CA LEU A 234 -3.99 23.74 39.97
C LEU A 234 -3.38 22.87 41.07
N GLU A 235 -4.02 21.74 41.36
CA GLU A 235 -3.53 20.77 42.34
C GLU A 235 -2.44 19.89 41.72
N LYS A 236 -1.55 19.36 42.59
CA LYS A 236 -0.51 18.42 42.19
C LYS A 236 -1.16 17.15 41.66
N ALA A 237 -0.82 16.78 40.44
CA ALA A 237 -1.32 15.58 39.80
C ALA A 237 -0.40 15.12 38.68
N ASP A 238 -0.43 13.82 38.43
CA ASP A 238 0.13 13.28 37.18
C ASP A 238 -0.76 13.68 35.98
N TRP A 239 -0.41 13.23 34.78
CA TRP A 239 -1.15 13.49 33.56
C TRP A 239 -2.65 13.20 33.69
N GLN A 240 -3.47 14.24 33.51
CA GLN A 240 -4.92 14.14 33.52
C GLN A 240 -5.55 15.15 32.58
N GLU A 241 -6.77 14.82 32.11
CA GLU A 241 -7.63 15.78 31.45
C GLU A 241 -8.49 16.49 32.51
N LEU A 242 -8.30 17.81 32.65
CA LEU A 242 -9.19 18.65 33.43
C LEU A 242 -10.30 19.17 32.52
N VAL A 243 -11.55 19.01 32.95
CA VAL A 243 -12.74 19.60 32.31
C VAL A 243 -13.30 20.65 33.26
N LEU A 244 -12.97 21.92 33.02
CA LEU A 244 -13.19 23.03 33.94
C LEU A 244 -14.36 23.91 33.46
N PRO A 245 -15.59 23.75 33.99
CA PRO A 245 -16.71 24.63 33.66
C PRO A 245 -16.51 26.02 34.27
N ALA A 246 -17.11 27.07 33.71
CA ALA A 246 -16.94 28.45 34.18
C ALA A 246 -17.12 28.62 35.70
N VAL A 247 -18.05 27.85 36.30
CA VAL A 247 -18.39 27.92 37.74
C VAL A 247 -17.23 27.57 38.69
N VAL A 248 -16.19 26.87 38.24
CA VAL A 248 -15.03 26.53 39.12
C VAL A 248 -13.98 27.64 39.18
N PHE A 249 -14.10 28.66 38.32
CA PHE A 249 -13.17 29.78 38.28
C PHE A 249 -13.63 30.90 39.21
N ARG A 250 -12.67 31.54 39.89
CA ARG A 250 -12.91 32.68 40.79
C ARG A 250 -12.24 33.94 40.27
N ASN A 251 -12.84 35.10 40.46
CA ASN A 251 -12.22 36.37 40.07
C ASN A 251 -10.91 36.60 40.85
N VAL A 252 -9.85 36.99 40.14
CA VAL A 252 -8.54 37.27 40.74
C VAL A 252 -8.59 38.47 41.72
N PHE A 253 -9.57 39.36 41.58
CA PHE A 253 -9.76 40.55 42.42
C PHE A 253 -10.71 40.34 43.63
N GLY A 254 -11.16 39.12 43.88
CA GLY A 254 -11.75 38.74 45.18
C GLY A 254 -13.27 38.87 45.32
N ASP A 255 -14.01 39.04 44.23
CA ASP A 255 -15.44 38.70 44.23
C ASP A 255 -15.64 37.22 43.85
N ASP A 256 -16.69 36.57 44.39
CA ASP A 256 -17.04 35.18 44.05
C ASP A 256 -17.77 35.09 42.69
N SER A 257 -17.53 36.05 41.79
CA SER A 257 -18.13 36.02 40.46
C SER A 257 -17.43 34.99 39.57
N THR A 258 -18.23 34.36 38.72
CA THR A 258 -17.79 33.40 37.71
C THR A 258 -17.84 34.06 36.33
N PRO A 259 -17.04 33.59 35.35
CA PRO A 259 -17.11 34.10 33.98
C PRO A 259 -18.54 34.07 33.43
N ALA A 260 -18.99 35.19 32.88
CA ALA A 260 -20.32 35.35 32.30
C ALA A 260 -20.40 35.00 30.79
N ASN A 261 -19.24 34.87 30.13
CA ASN A 261 -19.11 34.55 28.72
C ASN A 261 -18.31 33.25 28.54
N ASP A 262 -18.63 32.52 27.48
CA ASP A 262 -18.02 31.22 27.20
C ASP A 262 -16.68 31.32 26.48
N ILE A 263 -16.32 32.49 25.93
CA ILE A 263 -15.10 32.67 25.14
C ILE A 263 -13.93 33.10 26.03
N ILE A 264 -12.86 32.33 26.00
CA ILE A 264 -11.61 32.62 26.73
C ILE A 264 -10.63 33.27 25.75
N THR A 265 -10.12 34.46 26.11
CA THR A 265 -9.18 35.25 25.28
C THR A 265 -7.74 35.17 25.76
N GLY A 266 -7.48 34.51 26.89
CA GLY A 266 -6.12 34.24 27.38
C GLY A 266 -6.12 33.11 28.39
N ILE A 267 -5.06 32.30 28.39
CA ILE A 267 -4.82 31.23 29.36
C ILE A 267 -3.40 31.41 29.88
N GLU A 268 -3.25 31.46 31.21
CA GLU A 268 -1.97 31.64 31.87
C GLU A 268 -1.80 30.65 33.03
N ILE A 269 -0.57 30.18 33.23
CA ILE A 269 -0.14 29.49 34.44
C ILE A 269 0.60 30.51 35.30
N ILE A 270 0.14 30.73 36.53
CA ILE A 270 0.70 31.72 37.44
C ILE A 270 1.16 31.02 38.71
N ALA A 271 2.37 31.31 39.16
CA ALA A 271 2.84 30.85 40.46
C ALA A 271 2.13 31.63 41.59
N ALA A 272 1.50 30.91 42.51
CA ALA A 272 0.92 31.46 43.73
C ALA A 272 2.00 31.60 44.83
N PHE A 273 2.90 30.62 45.00
CA PHE A 273 4.02 30.67 45.94
C PHE A 273 5.05 29.58 45.64
N GLY A 274 6.35 29.83 45.81
CA GLY A 274 7.40 28.80 45.68
C GLY A 274 7.62 28.32 44.23
N SER A 275 8.34 27.21 44.11
CA SER A 275 8.69 26.59 42.82
C SER A 275 7.59 25.64 42.35
N THR A 276 7.21 25.76 41.09
CA THR A 276 6.23 24.87 40.45
C THR A 276 6.66 24.50 39.04
N THR A 277 6.24 23.32 38.60
CA THR A 277 6.42 22.89 37.22
C THR A 277 5.09 22.38 36.68
N THR A 278 4.70 22.87 35.52
CA THR A 278 3.46 22.48 34.83
C THR A 278 3.80 22.02 33.43
N TRP A 279 3.28 20.86 33.03
CA TRP A 279 3.39 20.35 31.67
C TRP A 279 2.01 20.38 31.03
N ILE A 280 1.91 20.94 29.82
CA ILE A 280 0.65 21.03 29.08
C ILE A 280 0.84 20.35 27.74
N TRP A 281 -0.02 19.37 27.44
CA TRP A 281 -0.02 18.70 26.14
C TRP A 281 -0.96 19.38 25.16
N TRP A 282 -2.20 19.68 25.56
CA TRP A 282 -3.15 20.42 24.74
C TRP A 282 -4.20 21.11 25.59
N THR A 283 -4.89 22.08 24.99
CA THR A 283 -6.11 22.66 25.54
C THR A 283 -7.18 22.80 24.47
N SER A 284 -8.44 22.80 24.92
CA SER A 284 -9.67 22.87 24.14
C SER A 284 -10.01 21.56 23.42
N ALA A 285 -9.51 21.32 22.22
CA ALA A 285 -9.79 20.09 21.49
C ALA A 285 -8.62 19.10 21.60
N ALA A 286 -8.95 17.84 21.94
CA ALA A 286 -7.97 16.76 21.96
C ALA A 286 -7.50 16.41 20.53
N PRO A 287 -6.24 16.01 20.34
CA PRO A 287 -5.76 15.53 19.05
C PRO A 287 -6.39 14.19 18.69
N ASN A 288 -6.52 13.91 17.39
CA ASN A 288 -6.91 12.60 16.90
C ASN A 288 -5.65 11.77 16.59
N GLU A 289 -5.55 10.57 17.14
CA GLU A 289 -4.51 9.62 16.77
C GLU A 289 -4.79 9.01 15.40
N LEU A 290 -3.75 8.60 14.67
CA LEU A 290 -3.91 7.88 13.41
C LEU A 290 -4.77 6.61 13.64
N PRO A 291 -5.91 6.47 12.95
CA PRO A 291 -6.92 5.46 13.27
C PRO A 291 -6.56 4.08 12.71
N ALA A 292 -5.44 3.49 13.16
CA ALA A 292 -4.99 2.19 12.68
C ALA A 292 -6.00 1.05 13.06
N PRO A 293 -6.37 0.17 12.11
CA PRO A 293 -5.73 0.02 10.80
C PRO A 293 -6.27 0.96 9.72
N VAL A 294 -5.39 1.54 8.89
CA VAL A 294 -5.78 2.54 7.88
C VAL A 294 -4.79 2.61 6.70
N GLN A 295 -5.29 3.00 5.51
CA GLN A 295 -4.46 3.27 4.34
C GLN A 295 -3.93 4.71 4.34
N THR A 296 -2.61 4.87 4.24
CA THR A 296 -1.95 6.17 4.00
C THR A 296 -1.59 6.32 2.53
N TYR A 297 -1.74 7.52 1.96
CA TYR A 297 -1.52 7.78 0.53
C TYR A 297 -0.36 8.74 0.26
N LYS A 298 0.07 9.49 1.27
CA LYS A 298 1.25 10.35 1.20
C LYS A 298 2.04 10.24 2.50
N ALA A 299 3.35 10.34 2.39
CA ALA A 299 4.23 10.60 3.51
C ALA A 299 5.16 11.76 3.21
N ALA A 300 5.52 12.54 4.24
CA ALA A 300 6.45 13.65 4.07
C ALA A 300 7.39 13.81 5.27
N LEU A 301 8.57 14.34 4.99
CA LEU A 301 9.48 14.90 5.98
C LEU A 301 9.51 16.42 5.79
N VAL A 302 9.10 17.18 6.80
CA VAL A 302 8.98 18.65 6.69
C VAL A 302 9.94 19.34 7.64
N SER A 303 10.63 20.35 7.13
CA SER A 303 11.40 21.32 7.90
C SER A 303 10.62 22.63 8.03
N ARG A 304 10.58 23.22 9.22
CA ARG A 304 9.99 24.55 9.49
C ARG A 304 11.04 25.50 10.08
N ILE A 305 12.09 25.76 9.30
CA ILE A 305 13.18 26.67 9.69
C ILE A 305 13.12 27.89 8.76
N THR A 306 13.22 29.10 9.33
CA THR A 306 13.24 30.37 8.58
C THR A 306 14.59 30.64 7.91
N GLY A 307 15.69 30.31 8.59
CA GLY A 307 17.05 30.46 8.11
C GLY A 307 17.45 29.47 7.00
N THR A 308 18.62 29.72 6.40
CA THR A 308 19.27 28.76 5.50
C THR A 308 19.64 27.50 6.28
N HIS A 309 19.31 26.34 5.75
CA HIS A 309 19.62 25.06 6.37
C HIS A 309 19.66 23.95 5.32
N THR A 310 20.26 22.83 5.70
CA THR A 310 20.23 21.59 4.92
C THR A 310 19.55 20.52 5.76
N PHE A 311 18.66 19.74 5.17
CA PHE A 311 18.16 18.52 5.78
C PHE A 311 18.36 17.33 4.85
N TRP A 312 18.55 16.16 5.46
CA TRP A 312 18.80 14.91 4.75
C TRP A 312 17.75 13.87 5.14
N SER A 313 17.41 13.02 4.18
CA SER A 313 16.52 11.86 4.37
C SER A 313 17.23 10.59 3.90
N GLY A 314 17.31 9.61 4.80
CA GLY A 314 17.81 8.27 4.54
C GLY A 314 16.67 7.32 4.18
N ASP A 315 16.60 6.18 4.85
CA ASP A 315 15.43 5.29 4.73
C ASP A 315 14.23 5.87 5.48
N PHE A 316 13.10 5.99 4.79
CA PHE A 316 11.79 6.32 5.37
C PHE A 316 10.80 5.25 4.91
N THR A 317 10.46 4.33 5.81
CA THR A 317 9.69 3.14 5.47
C THR A 317 8.72 2.74 6.56
N ALA A 318 7.58 2.19 6.15
CA ALA A 318 6.80 1.37 7.06
C ALA A 318 7.51 0.04 7.29
N ILE A 319 7.32 -0.53 8.48
CA ILE A 319 7.83 -1.84 8.91
C ILE A 319 6.64 -2.63 9.44
N ASN A 320 6.58 -3.92 9.09
CA ASN A 320 5.46 -4.81 9.41
C ASN A 320 4.14 -4.27 8.86
N SER A 321 4.18 -3.58 7.72
CA SER A 321 2.96 -3.25 7.00
C SER A 321 2.49 -4.51 6.26
N PRO A 322 1.18 -4.83 6.27
CA PRO A 322 0.64 -5.88 5.41
C PRO A 322 1.01 -5.68 3.92
N SER A 323 1.21 -4.43 3.50
CA SER A 323 1.71 -4.12 2.16
C SER A 323 3.09 -4.76 1.90
N GLU A 324 3.99 -4.91 2.87
CA GLU A 324 5.33 -5.50 2.66
C GLU A 324 5.30 -6.94 2.16
N GLN A 325 4.25 -7.70 2.49
CA GLN A 325 4.11 -9.10 2.14
C GLN A 325 3.01 -9.29 1.09
N LEU A 326 3.34 -8.99 -0.17
CA LEU A 326 2.42 -9.25 -1.28
C LEU A 326 2.04 -10.73 -1.34
N LYS A 327 0.73 -11.02 -1.29
CA LYS A 327 0.22 -12.39 -1.38
C LYS A 327 0.78 -13.06 -2.64
N TYR A 328 1.24 -14.31 -2.52
CA TYR A 328 1.81 -15.10 -3.61
C TYR A 328 3.13 -14.55 -4.24
N SER A 329 3.78 -13.57 -3.63
CA SER A 329 5.12 -13.09 -4.03
C SER A 329 6.23 -13.95 -3.40
N PRO A 330 7.38 -14.18 -4.08
CA PRO A 330 7.80 -13.67 -5.39
C PRO A 330 7.47 -14.57 -6.59
N GLY A 331 6.56 -15.54 -6.43
CA GLY A 331 6.18 -16.49 -7.46
C GLY A 331 5.28 -15.87 -8.53
N VAL A 332 4.25 -15.15 -8.11
CA VAL A 332 3.35 -14.45 -9.02
C VAL A 332 3.99 -13.16 -9.51
N VAL A 333 3.88 -12.90 -10.80
CA VAL A 333 4.38 -11.68 -11.44
C VAL A 333 3.21 -10.80 -11.91
N PRO A 334 3.33 -9.47 -11.81
CA PRO A 334 2.31 -8.56 -12.29
C PRO A 334 2.34 -8.43 -13.82
N PHE A 335 1.33 -7.75 -14.37
CA PHE A 335 1.13 -7.59 -15.81
C PHE A 335 2.35 -7.04 -16.55
N THR A 336 3.05 -6.04 -16.01
CA THR A 336 4.14 -5.37 -16.74
C THR A 336 5.38 -5.13 -15.89
N ALA A 337 6.48 -4.93 -16.60
CA ALA A 337 7.78 -4.58 -16.02
C ALA A 337 8.39 -3.44 -16.85
N ASN A 338 8.88 -2.42 -16.16
CA ASN A 338 9.82 -1.46 -16.73
C ASN A 338 11.19 -2.14 -16.83
N THR A 339 11.82 -2.01 -17.98
CA THR A 339 13.18 -2.50 -18.21
C THR A 339 14.10 -1.35 -18.58
N VAL A 340 15.30 -1.33 -18.01
CA VAL A 340 16.38 -0.42 -18.41
C VAL A 340 17.51 -1.20 -19.06
N GLY A 341 18.30 -0.52 -19.90
CA GLY A 341 19.49 -1.12 -20.49
C GLY A 341 20.51 -1.45 -19.42
N ASP A 342 21.09 -2.65 -19.45
CA ASP A 342 22.15 -3.07 -18.52
C ASP A 342 23.54 -2.51 -18.86
N GLY A 343 23.61 -1.62 -19.86
CA GLY A 343 24.86 -1.05 -20.38
C GLY A 343 25.71 -2.03 -21.23
N GLN A 344 25.25 -3.28 -21.40
CA GLN A 344 25.94 -4.36 -22.13
C GLN A 344 25.11 -4.89 -23.31
N GLY A 345 24.02 -4.20 -23.66
CA GLY A 345 23.11 -4.58 -24.74
C GLY A 345 21.98 -5.52 -24.30
N GLY A 346 21.88 -5.83 -23.01
CA GLY A 346 20.74 -6.52 -22.40
C GLY A 346 19.78 -5.55 -21.71
N GLN A 347 18.72 -6.12 -21.15
CA GLN A 347 17.70 -5.41 -20.38
C GLN A 347 17.61 -6.02 -18.99
N VAL A 348 17.57 -5.16 -17.96
CA VAL A 348 17.27 -5.54 -16.58
C VAL A 348 15.93 -4.94 -16.17
N ILE A 349 15.17 -5.67 -15.36
CA ILE A 349 13.91 -5.18 -14.81
C ILE A 349 14.24 -4.09 -13.78
N ASP A 350 13.83 -2.87 -14.08
CA ASP A 350 13.96 -1.68 -13.22
C ASP A 350 12.85 -1.66 -12.17
N ALA A 351 11.60 -1.82 -12.61
CA ALA A 351 10.44 -1.84 -11.73
C ALA A 351 9.35 -2.76 -12.26
N TRP A 352 8.61 -3.39 -11.35
CA TRP A 352 7.37 -4.09 -11.68
C TRP A 352 6.18 -3.14 -11.55
N ARG A 353 5.21 -3.23 -12.47
CA ARG A 353 4.00 -2.40 -12.46
C ARG A 353 2.74 -3.22 -12.78
N GLY A 354 1.62 -2.70 -12.31
CA GLY A 354 0.30 -3.28 -12.45
C GLY A 354 0.07 -4.44 -11.48
N ILE A 355 -1.10 -5.04 -11.62
CA ILE A 355 -1.54 -6.13 -10.75
C ILE A 355 -1.31 -7.51 -11.39
N PRO A 356 -1.20 -8.58 -10.57
CA PRO A 356 -1.24 -9.95 -11.06
C PRO A 356 -2.48 -10.26 -11.86
N MET A 357 -2.28 -11.00 -12.94
CA MET A 357 -3.33 -11.47 -13.81
C MET A 357 -3.17 -12.96 -14.07
N SER A 358 -4.26 -13.71 -13.93
CA SER A 358 -4.27 -15.18 -14.05
C SER A 358 -3.76 -15.63 -15.40
N GLY A 359 -4.18 -14.97 -16.49
CA GLY A 359 -3.76 -15.38 -17.84
C GLY A 359 -2.29 -15.12 -18.18
N TYR A 360 -1.56 -14.40 -17.34
CA TYR A 360 -0.12 -14.16 -17.48
C TYR A 360 0.74 -15.07 -16.60
N GLN A 361 0.13 -16.00 -15.85
CA GLN A 361 0.87 -16.94 -15.03
C GLN A 361 1.22 -18.21 -15.82
N TYR A 362 2.48 -18.65 -15.75
CA TYR A 362 2.97 -19.82 -16.48
C TYR A 362 3.70 -20.84 -15.56
N PRO A 363 2.96 -21.63 -14.73
CA PRO A 363 3.54 -22.60 -13.79
C PRO A 363 4.60 -23.54 -14.37
N ALA A 364 4.45 -24.00 -15.61
CA ALA A 364 5.39 -24.95 -16.22
C ALA A 364 6.81 -24.40 -16.35
N TYR A 365 6.98 -23.07 -16.42
CA TYR A 365 8.30 -22.44 -16.39
C TYR A 365 9.02 -22.72 -15.07
N TYR A 366 8.34 -22.58 -13.94
CA TYR A 366 8.95 -22.80 -12.63
C TYR A 366 9.39 -24.25 -12.43
N VAL A 367 8.64 -25.21 -12.97
CA VAL A 367 9.06 -26.62 -12.99
C VAL A 367 10.35 -26.80 -13.78
N LYS A 368 10.41 -26.24 -15.01
CA LYS A 368 11.60 -26.33 -15.88
C LYS A 368 12.84 -25.64 -15.32
N ARG A 369 12.67 -24.69 -14.38
CA ARG A 369 13.76 -23.96 -13.73
C ARG A 369 14.13 -24.52 -12.34
N GLY A 370 13.35 -25.45 -11.81
CA GLY A 370 13.55 -25.97 -10.45
C GLY A 370 13.22 -24.96 -9.35
N TYR A 371 12.32 -24.01 -9.60
CA TYR A 371 11.96 -22.95 -8.66
C TYR A 371 10.70 -23.34 -7.86
N TRP A 372 10.89 -24.23 -6.89
CA TRP A 372 9.81 -24.93 -6.19
C TRP A 372 8.92 -24.04 -5.32
N ASP A 373 9.51 -23.13 -4.54
CA ASP A 373 8.73 -22.22 -3.68
C ASP A 373 7.86 -21.27 -4.52
N ARG A 374 8.40 -20.81 -5.65
CA ARG A 374 7.67 -19.94 -6.60
C ARG A 374 6.55 -20.69 -7.30
N LEU A 375 6.81 -21.94 -7.69
CA LEU A 375 5.78 -22.81 -8.25
C LEU A 375 4.62 -22.98 -7.26
N ASP A 376 4.92 -23.23 -5.98
CA ASP A 376 3.88 -23.40 -4.96
C ASP A 376 2.98 -22.16 -4.85
N GLN A 377 3.59 -20.97 -4.80
CA GLN A 377 2.87 -19.70 -4.73
C GLN A 377 1.98 -19.46 -5.96
N VAL A 378 2.46 -19.76 -7.17
CA VAL A 378 1.67 -19.60 -8.40
C VAL A 378 0.53 -20.63 -8.48
N LEU A 379 0.74 -21.86 -8.01
CA LEU A 379 -0.32 -22.85 -7.93
C LEU A 379 -1.40 -22.45 -6.92
N ASN A 380 -1.00 -21.92 -5.75
CA ASN A 380 -1.95 -21.37 -4.77
C ASN A 380 -2.73 -20.19 -5.36
N PHE A 381 -2.07 -19.28 -6.08
CA PHE A 381 -2.72 -18.17 -6.78
C PHE A 381 -3.78 -18.66 -7.77
N LEU A 382 -3.46 -19.63 -8.62
CA LEU A 382 -4.41 -20.14 -9.62
C LEU A 382 -5.57 -20.92 -8.98
N LEU A 383 -5.34 -21.65 -7.88
CA LEU A 383 -6.40 -22.31 -7.13
C LEU A 383 -7.34 -21.30 -6.47
N ASP A 384 -6.79 -20.28 -5.82
CA ASP A 384 -7.57 -19.19 -5.22
C ASP A 384 -8.31 -18.38 -6.30
N ALA A 385 -7.76 -18.26 -7.51
CA ALA A 385 -8.43 -17.65 -8.66
C ALA A 385 -9.66 -18.45 -9.11
N GLN A 386 -9.59 -19.80 -9.10
CA GLN A 386 -10.74 -20.66 -9.42
C GLN A 386 -11.83 -20.56 -8.36
N GLU A 387 -11.43 -20.50 -7.10
CA GLU A 387 -12.35 -20.28 -5.99
C GLU A 387 -13.05 -18.92 -6.10
N ALA A 388 -12.28 -17.86 -6.32
CA ALA A 388 -12.84 -16.53 -6.48
C ALA A 388 -13.77 -16.41 -7.69
N TYR A 389 -13.44 -17.05 -8.83
CA TYR A 389 -14.35 -17.12 -9.97
C TYR A 389 -15.67 -17.77 -9.57
N ARG A 390 -15.61 -18.90 -8.85
CA ARG A 390 -16.79 -19.63 -8.38
C ARG A 390 -17.65 -18.75 -7.47
N GLU A 391 -17.04 -18.07 -6.50
CA GLU A 391 -17.74 -17.21 -5.53
C GLU A 391 -18.39 -15.98 -6.19
N GLN A 392 -17.73 -15.42 -7.20
CA GLN A 392 -18.19 -14.20 -7.88
C GLN A 392 -19.20 -14.48 -9.01
N ASN A 393 -19.31 -15.73 -9.45
CA ASN A 393 -20.22 -16.16 -10.51
C ASN A 393 -21.57 -16.62 -9.93
N GLU A 394 -22.68 -16.11 -10.45
CA GLU A 394 -24.02 -16.38 -9.89
C GLU A 394 -24.41 -17.86 -9.96
N ASN A 395 -23.83 -18.62 -10.90
CA ASN A 395 -24.09 -20.04 -11.07
C ASN A 395 -23.15 -20.94 -10.24
N ASN A 396 -22.26 -20.36 -9.42
CA ASN A 396 -21.20 -21.09 -8.72
C ASN A 396 -20.34 -21.95 -9.67
N THR A 397 -20.05 -21.41 -10.86
CA THR A 397 -19.28 -22.14 -11.87
C THR A 397 -17.85 -22.37 -11.39
N ASN A 398 -17.46 -23.64 -11.20
CA ASN A 398 -16.15 -24.03 -10.71
C ASN A 398 -15.27 -24.55 -11.86
N GLY A 399 -14.15 -23.88 -12.15
CA GLY A 399 -13.19 -24.31 -13.17
C GLY A 399 -12.39 -23.16 -13.79
N PRO A 400 -13.05 -22.12 -14.34
CA PRO A 400 -12.36 -20.93 -14.84
C PRO A 400 -11.67 -20.13 -13.72
N PHE A 401 -10.86 -19.15 -14.08
CA PHE A 401 -10.08 -18.31 -13.16
C PHE A 401 -10.64 -16.90 -13.09
N ALA A 402 -10.67 -16.29 -11.90
CA ALA A 402 -10.84 -14.84 -11.78
C ALA A 402 -9.67 -14.15 -12.48
N PRO A 403 -9.90 -13.06 -13.23
CA PRO A 403 -8.91 -12.58 -14.19
C PRO A 403 -7.72 -11.87 -13.55
N ALA A 404 -7.91 -11.15 -12.43
CA ALA A 404 -6.86 -10.37 -11.80
C ALA A 404 -6.98 -10.30 -10.27
N PHE A 405 -5.86 -10.04 -9.60
CA PHE A 405 -5.79 -9.90 -8.14
C PHE A 405 -5.16 -8.56 -7.78
N ALA A 406 -5.91 -7.68 -7.12
CA ALA A 406 -5.42 -6.39 -6.69
C ALA A 406 -4.55 -6.56 -5.44
N TRP A 407 -3.23 -6.58 -5.61
CA TRP A 407 -2.29 -6.59 -4.48
C TRP A 407 -2.43 -5.38 -3.57
N GLY A 408 -1.97 -5.49 -2.32
CA GLY A 408 -1.60 -4.34 -1.49
C GLY A 408 -0.42 -3.50 -2.00
N TYR A 409 -0.26 -3.38 -3.32
CA TYR A 409 0.83 -2.67 -4.01
C TYR A 409 0.38 -1.26 -4.43
N TRP A 410 1.33 -0.33 -4.54
CA TRP A 410 1.04 1.10 -4.65
C TRP A 410 0.21 1.51 -5.89
N ASP A 411 0.37 0.83 -7.03
CA ASP A 411 -0.40 1.09 -8.26
C ASP A 411 -1.68 0.24 -8.38
N ALA A 412 -2.03 -0.56 -7.37
CA ALA A 412 -3.19 -1.45 -7.42
C ALA A 412 -4.54 -0.72 -7.21
N GLY A 413 -4.51 0.50 -6.64
CA GLY A 413 -5.70 1.24 -6.22
C GLY A 413 -6.67 1.56 -7.35
N GLU A 414 -6.18 1.74 -8.58
CA GLU A 414 -7.04 1.99 -9.75
C GLU A 414 -7.83 0.75 -10.22
N TYR A 415 -7.35 -0.45 -9.89
CA TYR A 415 -7.92 -1.73 -10.32
C TYR A 415 -8.89 -2.34 -9.32
N SER A 416 -9.10 -1.66 -8.19
CA SER A 416 -9.82 -2.26 -7.08
C SER A 416 -10.72 -1.25 -6.36
N PRO A 417 -11.94 -1.03 -6.87
CA PRO A 417 -12.88 -0.08 -6.29
C PRO A 417 -13.26 -0.43 -4.84
N ASN A 418 -13.07 -1.68 -4.42
CA ASN A 418 -13.52 -2.21 -3.13
C ASN A 418 -12.37 -2.45 -2.13
N GLY A 419 -11.13 -2.01 -2.38
CA GLY A 419 -9.96 -2.24 -1.50
C GLY A 419 -8.84 -3.12 -2.06
N ILE A 420 -7.81 -3.44 -1.28
CA ILE A 420 -6.65 -4.24 -1.72
C ILE A 420 -6.74 -5.71 -1.26
N ASP A 421 -5.83 -6.55 -1.76
CA ASP A 421 -5.72 -8.00 -1.53
C ASP A 421 -7.00 -8.79 -1.85
N GLN A 422 -7.62 -8.45 -2.98
CA GLN A 422 -8.83 -9.11 -3.46
C GLN A 422 -8.84 -9.37 -4.96
N TRP A 423 -9.65 -10.32 -5.38
CA TRP A 423 -9.89 -10.64 -6.78
C TRP A 423 -10.77 -9.59 -7.44
N THR A 424 -10.38 -9.13 -8.62
CA THR A 424 -11.03 -8.05 -9.36
C THR A 424 -11.22 -8.42 -10.83
N TRP A 425 -12.23 -7.81 -11.44
CA TRP A 425 -12.52 -7.86 -12.87
C TRP A 425 -12.05 -6.61 -13.62
N VAL A 426 -11.42 -5.68 -12.90
CA VAL A 426 -10.82 -4.45 -13.43
C VAL A 426 -9.30 -4.61 -13.43
N ALA A 427 -8.64 -4.37 -14.55
CA ALA A 427 -7.18 -4.43 -14.75
C ALA A 427 -6.80 -3.51 -15.93
N VAL A 428 -5.53 -3.48 -16.36
CA VAL A 428 -5.11 -2.81 -17.61
C VAL A 428 -5.66 -3.53 -18.84
N ASP A 429 -5.72 -4.86 -18.77
CA ASP A 429 -6.24 -5.70 -19.85
C ASP A 429 -7.09 -6.86 -19.31
N PRO A 430 -8.17 -6.60 -18.53
CA PRO A 430 -9.07 -7.62 -18.04
C PRO A 430 -9.96 -8.01 -19.21
N ASN A 431 -9.40 -8.72 -20.18
CA ASN A 431 -10.15 -9.10 -21.36
C ASN A 431 -11.00 -10.32 -21.03
N SER A 432 -12.07 -10.06 -20.29
CA SER A 432 -13.23 -10.96 -20.13
C SER A 432 -13.78 -11.40 -21.48
N SER A 433 -13.52 -10.64 -22.54
CA SER A 433 -13.93 -10.94 -23.92
C SER A 433 -12.87 -11.67 -24.76
N TRP A 434 -11.77 -12.11 -24.15
CA TRP A 434 -10.76 -12.91 -24.84
C TRP A 434 -10.40 -14.18 -24.06
N GLU A 435 -10.64 -15.30 -24.72
CA GLU A 435 -10.55 -16.62 -24.14
C GLU A 435 -9.11 -17.07 -23.83
N GLY A 436 -8.13 -16.43 -24.47
CA GLY A 436 -6.71 -16.66 -24.25
C GLY A 436 -6.28 -16.48 -22.80
N TYR A 437 -6.91 -15.56 -22.08
CA TYR A 437 -6.64 -15.30 -20.66
C TYR A 437 -7.02 -16.46 -19.72
N TYR A 438 -7.82 -17.41 -20.20
CA TYR A 438 -8.33 -18.52 -19.40
C TYR A 438 -7.71 -19.84 -19.81
N CYS A 439 -7.54 -20.07 -21.12
CA CYS A 439 -7.00 -21.34 -21.63
C CYS A 439 -5.48 -21.45 -21.52
N ARG A 440 -4.73 -20.35 -21.63
CA ARG A 440 -3.27 -20.33 -21.47
C ARG A 440 -2.79 -20.72 -20.06
N PRO A 441 -3.29 -20.12 -18.97
CA PRO A 441 -2.87 -20.53 -17.63
C PRO A 441 -3.34 -21.96 -17.31
N TRP A 442 -4.51 -22.37 -17.81
CA TRP A 442 -4.98 -23.75 -17.67
C TRP A 442 -4.03 -24.76 -18.33
N GLU A 443 -3.64 -24.52 -19.58
CA GLU A 443 -2.69 -25.38 -20.27
C GLU A 443 -1.34 -25.43 -19.56
N SER A 444 -0.85 -24.28 -19.09
CA SER A 444 0.41 -24.21 -18.36
C SER A 444 0.36 -24.98 -17.04
N VAL A 445 -0.76 -24.99 -16.31
CA VAL A 445 -0.90 -25.82 -15.09
C VAL A 445 -1.03 -27.31 -15.42
N CYS A 446 -1.74 -27.72 -16.48
CA CYS A 446 -1.75 -29.12 -16.94
C CYS A 446 -0.31 -29.56 -17.34
N HIS A 447 0.45 -28.69 -18.01
CA HIS A 447 1.84 -28.97 -18.39
C HIS A 447 2.74 -29.10 -17.16
N ALA A 448 2.63 -28.20 -16.18
CA ALA A 448 3.34 -28.30 -14.92
C ALA A 448 3.02 -29.63 -14.20
N TRP A 449 1.74 -30.02 -14.17
CA TRP A 449 1.32 -31.30 -13.59
C TRP A 449 1.97 -32.49 -14.30
N TYR A 450 1.97 -32.50 -15.64
CA TYR A 450 2.66 -33.54 -16.42
C TYR A 450 4.15 -33.61 -16.11
N LEU A 451 4.86 -32.49 -16.09
CA LEU A 451 6.30 -32.46 -15.80
C LEU A 451 6.60 -32.99 -14.39
N LEU A 452 5.82 -32.59 -13.38
CA LEU A 452 5.96 -33.06 -12.01
C LEU A 452 5.69 -34.57 -11.90
N SER A 453 4.58 -35.05 -12.48
CA SER A 453 4.17 -36.45 -12.43
C SER A 453 5.09 -37.39 -13.21
N SER A 454 5.69 -36.90 -14.30
CA SER A 454 6.58 -37.68 -15.16
C SER A 454 8.06 -37.62 -14.75
N GLY A 455 8.41 -36.77 -13.78
CA GLY A 455 9.80 -36.56 -13.38
C GLY A 455 10.62 -35.73 -14.37
N GLN A 456 9.99 -34.97 -15.28
CA GLN A 456 10.65 -34.14 -16.28
C GLN A 456 10.99 -32.75 -15.73
N TYR A 457 11.88 -32.71 -14.75
CA TYR A 457 12.40 -31.49 -14.15
C TYR A 457 13.91 -31.57 -13.88
N PRO A 458 14.60 -30.42 -13.76
CA PRO A 458 16.03 -30.42 -13.46
C PRO A 458 16.30 -30.81 -12.00
N GLY A 459 17.41 -31.50 -11.77
CA GLY A 459 17.95 -31.75 -10.43
C GLY A 459 17.17 -32.76 -9.61
N LEU A 460 17.23 -32.60 -8.28
CA LEU A 460 16.51 -33.44 -7.33
C LEU A 460 15.03 -33.05 -7.27
N ALA A 461 14.19 -34.04 -6.99
CA ALA A 461 12.77 -33.82 -6.74
C ALA A 461 12.54 -32.82 -5.60
N PRO A 462 11.55 -31.92 -5.71
CA PRO A 462 11.19 -31.03 -4.61
C PRO A 462 10.75 -31.81 -3.38
N THR A 463 11.09 -31.30 -2.19
CA THR A 463 10.71 -31.92 -0.91
C THR A 463 9.20 -31.98 -0.72
N ASN A 464 8.45 -31.04 -1.31
CA ASN A 464 6.99 -30.97 -1.31
C ASN A 464 6.35 -31.49 -2.62
N LEU A 465 7.01 -32.38 -3.37
CA LEU A 465 6.53 -32.88 -4.68
C LEU A 465 5.06 -33.34 -4.65
N ALA A 466 4.66 -34.13 -3.65
CA ALA A 466 3.31 -34.67 -3.57
C ALA A 466 2.22 -33.58 -3.48
N ASP A 467 2.52 -32.50 -2.74
CA ASP A 467 1.63 -31.34 -2.61
C ASP A 467 1.54 -30.55 -3.91
N LEU A 468 2.68 -30.28 -4.56
CA LEU A 468 2.73 -29.62 -5.87
C LEU A 468 1.95 -30.40 -6.94
N VAL A 469 2.11 -31.73 -6.99
CA VAL A 469 1.34 -32.61 -7.89
C VAL A 469 -0.16 -32.54 -7.59
N THR A 470 -0.54 -32.52 -6.31
CA THR A 470 -1.93 -32.43 -5.88
C THR A 470 -2.56 -31.10 -6.27
N LYS A 471 -1.88 -29.99 -6.02
CA LYS A 471 -2.34 -28.64 -6.38
C LYS A 471 -2.49 -28.49 -7.90
N ALA A 472 -1.45 -28.86 -8.66
CA ALA A 472 -1.49 -28.79 -10.11
C ALA A 472 -2.58 -29.70 -10.70
N GLY A 473 -2.74 -30.93 -10.19
CA GLY A 473 -3.80 -31.84 -10.62
C GLY A 473 -5.20 -31.34 -10.30
N LYS A 474 -5.41 -30.77 -9.10
CA LYS A 474 -6.69 -30.18 -8.70
C LYS A 474 -7.08 -29.03 -9.63
N ALA A 475 -6.20 -28.04 -9.80
CA ALA A 475 -6.49 -26.87 -10.65
C ALA A 475 -6.79 -27.27 -12.10
N SER A 476 -5.98 -28.20 -12.61
CA SER A 476 -6.10 -28.68 -13.98
C SER A 476 -7.40 -29.45 -14.23
N MET A 477 -7.77 -30.37 -13.33
CA MET A 477 -8.95 -31.20 -13.50
C MET A 477 -10.24 -30.45 -13.22
N GLN A 478 -10.25 -29.44 -12.32
CA GLN A 478 -11.43 -28.59 -12.12
C GLN A 478 -11.86 -27.90 -13.44
N PHE A 479 -10.91 -27.28 -14.14
CA PHE A 479 -11.17 -26.67 -15.44
C PHE A 479 -11.58 -27.73 -16.48
N ALA A 480 -10.88 -28.88 -16.55
CA ALA A 480 -11.20 -29.94 -17.50
C ALA A 480 -12.62 -30.52 -17.32
N TYR A 481 -13.02 -30.77 -16.07
CA TYR A 481 -14.37 -31.24 -15.76
C TYR A 481 -15.43 -30.21 -16.15
N TRP A 482 -15.19 -28.93 -15.83
CA TRP A 482 -16.06 -27.85 -16.23
C TRP A 482 -16.23 -27.78 -17.76
N LEU A 483 -15.13 -27.67 -18.51
CA LEU A 483 -15.17 -27.56 -19.96
C LEU A 483 -15.84 -28.78 -20.61
N SER A 484 -15.57 -29.98 -20.07
CA SER A 484 -16.24 -31.18 -20.54
C SER A 484 -17.74 -31.14 -20.31
N ARG A 485 -18.22 -30.62 -19.17
CA ARG A 485 -19.65 -30.47 -18.89
C ARG A 485 -20.27 -29.39 -19.77
N PHE A 486 -19.57 -28.29 -19.98
CA PHE A 486 -19.96 -27.21 -20.89
C PHE A 486 -20.28 -27.74 -22.29
N TYR A 487 -19.37 -28.53 -22.87
CA TYR A 487 -19.57 -29.18 -24.17
C TYR A 487 -20.75 -30.16 -24.19
N VAL A 488 -20.87 -31.00 -23.17
CA VAL A 488 -21.96 -32.00 -23.09
C VAL A 488 -23.33 -31.32 -22.97
N ASN A 489 -23.44 -30.30 -22.12
CA ASN A 489 -24.70 -29.58 -21.90
C ASN A 489 -25.15 -28.84 -23.15
N ARG A 490 -24.22 -28.24 -23.89
CA ARG A 490 -24.51 -27.53 -25.15
C ARG A 490 -24.71 -28.44 -26.35
N ARG A 491 -24.32 -29.73 -26.26
CA ARG A 491 -24.27 -30.68 -27.39
C ARG A 491 -23.50 -30.10 -28.60
N ASN A 492 -22.50 -29.28 -28.32
CA ASN A 492 -21.67 -28.60 -29.31
C ASN A 492 -20.26 -28.44 -28.72
N PHE A 493 -19.24 -28.68 -29.54
CA PHE A 493 -17.83 -28.61 -29.16
C PHE A 493 -17.17 -27.25 -29.45
N GLN A 494 -17.95 -26.25 -29.87
CA GLN A 494 -17.48 -24.89 -29.98
C GLN A 494 -17.02 -24.37 -28.60
N PRO A 495 -15.76 -23.93 -28.45
CA PRO A 495 -15.24 -23.45 -27.17
C PRO A 495 -15.88 -22.12 -26.73
N PRO A 496 -15.87 -21.85 -25.40
CA PRO A 496 -16.25 -20.55 -24.87
C PRO A 496 -15.28 -19.46 -25.35
N THR A 497 -15.82 -18.26 -25.58
CA THR A 497 -15.08 -17.09 -26.07
C THR A 497 -14.99 -15.98 -25.03
N ASP A 498 -16.05 -15.82 -24.23
CA ASP A 498 -16.17 -14.73 -23.28
C ASP A 498 -16.48 -15.31 -21.90
N PHE A 499 -15.76 -14.81 -20.90
CA PHE A 499 -15.87 -15.20 -19.51
C PHE A 499 -16.20 -13.96 -18.72
N LYS A 500 -17.39 -13.91 -18.13
CA LYS A 500 -17.89 -12.75 -17.40
C LYS A 500 -17.98 -13.04 -15.91
N GLN A 501 -18.06 -11.98 -15.11
CA GLN A 501 -18.12 -12.07 -13.66
C GLN A 501 -19.34 -12.86 -13.20
N THR A 502 -20.54 -12.43 -13.57
CA THR A 502 -21.77 -12.89 -12.95
C THR A 502 -22.47 -14.01 -13.72
N ILE A 503 -22.16 -14.23 -15.00
CA ILE A 503 -22.84 -15.22 -15.85
C ILE A 503 -21.89 -16.32 -16.33
N ASP A 504 -22.45 -17.44 -16.77
CA ASP A 504 -21.67 -18.53 -17.38
C ASP A 504 -20.95 -18.07 -18.66
N PRO A 505 -19.79 -18.66 -18.98
CA PRO A 505 -19.08 -18.36 -20.21
C PRO A 505 -19.91 -18.53 -21.48
N GLU A 506 -19.76 -17.59 -22.40
CA GLU A 506 -20.55 -17.49 -23.63
C GLU A 506 -19.76 -17.98 -24.84
N VAL A 507 -20.46 -18.17 -25.95
CA VAL A 507 -19.88 -18.54 -27.25
C VAL A 507 -20.40 -17.56 -28.28
N ASN A 508 -19.64 -16.50 -28.50
CA ASN A 508 -20.02 -15.39 -29.37
C ASN A 508 -19.32 -15.46 -30.73
N TYR A 509 -18.18 -16.16 -30.83
CA TYR A 509 -17.44 -16.36 -32.08
C TYR A 509 -16.74 -17.72 -32.12
N HIS A 510 -16.08 -18.03 -33.25
CA HIS A 510 -15.30 -19.25 -33.41
C HIS A 510 -13.88 -19.03 -32.86
N THR A 511 -13.39 -19.92 -31.98
CA THR A 511 -12.00 -19.84 -31.48
C THR A 511 -11.26 -21.18 -31.66
N PRO A 512 -10.65 -21.42 -32.84
CA PRO A 512 -9.74 -22.56 -33.04
C PRO A 512 -8.55 -22.51 -32.06
N HIS A 513 -8.17 -21.31 -31.61
CA HIS A 513 -7.10 -21.08 -30.64
C HIS A 513 -7.41 -21.72 -29.27
N PHE A 514 -8.59 -21.48 -28.69
CA PHE A 514 -8.96 -22.17 -27.45
C PHE A 514 -9.01 -23.68 -27.63
N ALA A 515 -9.55 -24.17 -28.75
CA ALA A 515 -9.62 -25.60 -29.01
C ALA A 515 -8.22 -26.23 -29.01
N ALA A 516 -7.21 -25.56 -29.58
CA ALA A 516 -5.82 -26.02 -29.51
C ALA A 516 -5.27 -26.06 -28.07
N PHE A 517 -5.48 -25.01 -27.28
CA PHE A 517 -5.07 -25.02 -25.87
C PHE A 517 -5.78 -26.12 -25.07
N ALA A 518 -7.09 -26.30 -25.28
CA ALA A 518 -7.86 -27.35 -24.63
C ALA A 518 -7.39 -28.76 -25.03
N LEU A 519 -7.04 -28.96 -26.30
CA LEU A 519 -6.43 -30.19 -26.79
C LEU A 519 -5.14 -30.51 -26.04
N ARG A 520 -4.22 -29.54 -25.98
CA ARG A 520 -2.90 -29.70 -25.37
C ARG A 520 -2.97 -29.83 -23.85
N ALA A 521 -3.83 -29.04 -23.20
CA ALA A 521 -4.11 -29.16 -21.78
C ALA A 521 -4.65 -30.56 -21.44
N ALA A 522 -5.69 -31.02 -22.14
CA ALA A 522 -6.27 -32.34 -21.91
C ALA A 522 -5.28 -33.49 -22.20
N LEU A 523 -4.40 -33.32 -23.18
CA LEU A 523 -3.27 -34.22 -23.45
C LEU A 523 -2.35 -34.34 -22.24
N TYR A 524 -1.80 -33.22 -21.75
CA TYR A 524 -0.91 -33.25 -20.57
C TYR A 524 -1.63 -33.79 -19.34
N CYS A 525 -2.87 -33.38 -19.12
CA CYS A 525 -3.69 -33.87 -18.03
C CYS A 525 -3.90 -35.41 -18.10
N ASN A 526 -4.08 -35.99 -19.29
CA ASN A 526 -4.16 -37.44 -19.46
C ASN A 526 -2.84 -38.14 -19.12
N LEU A 527 -1.72 -37.62 -19.65
CA LEU A 527 -0.37 -38.14 -19.42
C LEU A 527 0.04 -38.04 -17.94
N ALA A 528 -0.38 -36.97 -17.26
CA ALA A 528 -0.06 -36.68 -15.86
C ALA A 528 -0.79 -37.57 -14.85
N GLY A 529 -1.86 -38.26 -15.26
CA GLY A 529 -2.62 -39.11 -14.36
C GLY A 529 -4.13 -38.91 -14.37
N GLY A 530 -4.64 -37.86 -15.01
CA GLY A 530 -6.04 -37.42 -14.97
C GLY A 530 -7.05 -38.43 -15.48
N ASP A 531 -8.33 -38.15 -15.22
CA ASP A 531 -9.45 -39.02 -15.61
C ASP A 531 -9.49 -39.23 -17.13
N PRO A 532 -9.20 -40.45 -17.62
CA PRO A 532 -9.15 -40.74 -19.05
C PRO A 532 -10.46 -40.45 -19.79
N ALA A 533 -11.61 -40.60 -19.12
CA ALA A 533 -12.90 -40.39 -19.77
C ALA A 533 -13.11 -38.90 -20.10
N THR A 534 -12.80 -38.03 -19.15
CA THR A 534 -12.86 -36.58 -19.33
C THR A 534 -11.80 -36.09 -20.32
N THR A 535 -10.54 -36.47 -20.12
CA THR A 535 -9.44 -35.95 -20.94
C THR A 535 -9.55 -36.40 -22.40
N LEU A 536 -9.91 -37.66 -22.69
CA LEU A 536 -10.05 -38.09 -24.08
C LEU A 536 -11.28 -37.50 -24.78
N ARG A 537 -12.35 -37.24 -24.04
CA ARG A 537 -13.51 -36.52 -24.58
C ARG A 537 -13.09 -35.13 -25.04
N LEU A 538 -12.32 -34.42 -24.22
CA LEU A 538 -11.80 -33.10 -24.57
C LEU A 538 -10.82 -33.16 -25.75
N ILE A 539 -9.83 -34.06 -25.72
CA ILE A 539 -8.88 -34.24 -26.84
C ILE A 539 -9.64 -34.48 -28.15
N LYS A 540 -10.63 -35.38 -28.14
CA LYS A 540 -11.43 -35.67 -29.34
C LYS A 540 -12.27 -34.46 -29.77
N ALA A 541 -13.01 -33.84 -28.85
CA ALA A 541 -13.86 -32.69 -29.14
C ALA A 541 -13.05 -31.53 -29.74
N SER A 542 -11.92 -31.21 -29.12
CA SER A 542 -11.02 -30.15 -29.57
C SER A 542 -10.36 -30.47 -30.92
N TYR A 543 -9.91 -31.71 -31.14
CA TYR A 543 -9.33 -32.12 -32.43
C TYR A 543 -10.36 -32.07 -33.57
N ASP A 544 -11.56 -32.58 -33.32
CA ASP A 544 -12.64 -32.55 -34.32
C ASP A 544 -13.04 -31.10 -34.64
N TYR A 545 -13.11 -30.23 -33.63
CA TYR A 545 -13.37 -28.80 -33.85
C TYR A 545 -12.26 -28.14 -34.69
N LEU A 546 -10.99 -28.37 -34.37
CA LEU A 546 -9.86 -27.87 -35.16
C LEU A 546 -9.93 -28.35 -36.62
N ARG A 547 -10.32 -29.61 -36.86
CA ARG A 547 -10.52 -30.13 -38.21
C ARG A 547 -11.66 -29.44 -38.95
N CYS A 548 -12.74 -29.08 -38.25
CA CYS A 548 -13.83 -28.30 -38.85
C CYS A 548 -13.39 -26.90 -39.25
N GLU A 549 -12.44 -26.31 -38.50
CA GLU A 549 -11.90 -24.98 -38.76
C GLU A 549 -10.73 -24.96 -39.79
N TYR A 550 -10.23 -26.12 -40.21
CA TYR A 550 -9.14 -26.23 -41.18
C TYR A 550 -9.58 -25.85 -42.60
N ILE A 551 -8.75 -25.07 -43.29
CA ILE A 551 -8.91 -24.68 -44.69
C ILE A 551 -8.04 -25.59 -45.55
N ASP A 552 -8.67 -26.41 -46.39
CA ASP A 552 -8.00 -27.43 -47.20
C ASP A 552 -7.52 -26.94 -48.58
N SER A 553 -7.99 -25.78 -49.03
CA SER A 553 -7.76 -25.28 -50.38
C SER A 553 -7.85 -23.74 -50.44
N GLY A 554 -7.33 -23.17 -51.53
CA GLY A 554 -7.34 -21.72 -51.77
C GLY A 554 -6.21 -20.95 -51.08
N LEU A 555 -6.38 -19.62 -51.00
CA LEU A 555 -5.33 -18.67 -50.59
C LEU A 555 -4.83 -18.87 -49.15
N MET A 556 -5.67 -19.41 -48.27
CA MET A 556 -5.37 -19.66 -46.87
C MET A 556 -5.34 -21.16 -46.52
N ALA A 557 -5.11 -22.02 -47.52
CA ALA A 557 -4.94 -23.46 -47.30
C ALA A 557 -3.85 -23.73 -46.25
N GLY A 558 -4.12 -24.66 -45.33
CA GLY A 558 -3.22 -24.95 -44.20
C GLY A 558 -3.51 -24.16 -42.93
N SER A 559 -4.41 -23.16 -42.98
CA SER A 559 -4.84 -22.40 -41.80
C SER A 559 -6.08 -22.97 -41.13
N PHE A 560 -6.39 -22.49 -39.92
CA PHE A 560 -7.48 -22.98 -39.08
C PHE A 560 -8.57 -21.93 -38.86
N PHE A 561 -8.82 -21.07 -39.85
CA PHE A 561 -9.71 -19.90 -39.71
C PHE A 561 -10.99 -20.01 -40.55
N LYS A 562 -11.43 -21.23 -40.90
CA LYS A 562 -12.53 -21.44 -41.86
C LYS A 562 -13.80 -20.67 -41.50
N SER A 563 -14.18 -20.65 -40.22
CA SER A 563 -15.41 -20.00 -39.76
C SER A 563 -15.19 -18.56 -39.26
N GLN A 564 -13.99 -18.00 -39.42
CA GLN A 564 -13.72 -16.60 -39.09
C GLN A 564 -14.39 -15.64 -40.10
N PRO A 565 -14.63 -14.38 -39.73
CA PRO A 565 -15.07 -13.35 -40.65
C PRO A 565 -14.14 -13.21 -41.85
N THR A 566 -14.69 -12.79 -42.99
CA THR A 566 -13.93 -12.56 -44.22
C THR A 566 -13.63 -11.06 -44.35
N PHE A 567 -12.39 -10.70 -44.68
CA PHE A 567 -12.01 -9.33 -45.03
C PHE A 567 -11.26 -9.29 -46.37
N THR A 568 -11.32 -8.16 -47.06
CA THR A 568 -10.67 -7.98 -48.36
C THR A 568 -9.47 -7.04 -48.24
N HIS A 569 -8.31 -7.47 -48.73
CA HIS A 569 -7.10 -6.65 -48.81
C HIS A 569 -6.46 -6.83 -50.19
N ASN A 570 -6.20 -5.71 -50.88
CA ASN A 570 -5.64 -5.69 -52.24
C ASN A 570 -6.40 -6.59 -53.24
N GLY A 571 -7.75 -6.59 -53.18
CA GLY A 571 -8.60 -7.38 -54.08
C GLY A 571 -8.65 -8.88 -53.79
N LEU A 572 -8.00 -9.35 -52.73
CA LEU A 572 -8.02 -10.75 -52.28
C LEU A 572 -8.83 -10.87 -50.99
N SER A 573 -9.65 -11.92 -50.91
CA SER A 573 -10.45 -12.23 -49.72
C SER A 573 -9.70 -13.16 -48.78
N TYR A 574 -9.57 -12.76 -47.52
CA TYR A 574 -8.92 -13.48 -46.44
C TYR A 574 -9.91 -13.77 -45.32
N LYS A 575 -9.56 -14.73 -44.46
CA LYS A 575 -10.17 -14.94 -43.16
C LYS A 575 -9.41 -14.15 -42.11
N GLU A 576 -10.13 -13.50 -41.20
CA GLU A 576 -9.51 -12.90 -40.02
C GLU A 576 -8.73 -13.96 -39.25
N GLY A 577 -7.50 -13.65 -38.86
CA GLY A 577 -6.63 -14.61 -38.22
C GLY A 577 -5.43 -13.93 -37.59
N PHE A 578 -5.05 -14.42 -36.41
CA PHE A 578 -3.89 -13.93 -35.68
C PHE A 578 -2.72 -14.88 -35.90
N GLY A 579 -1.57 -14.37 -36.34
CA GLY A 579 -0.40 -15.21 -36.67
C GLY A 579 0.09 -16.05 -35.49
N PHE A 580 -0.05 -15.55 -34.26
CA PHE A 580 0.33 -16.30 -33.06
C PHE A 580 -0.58 -17.51 -32.80
N TRP A 581 -1.89 -17.45 -33.16
CA TRP A 581 -2.79 -18.60 -33.06
C TRP A 581 -2.29 -19.77 -33.91
N MET A 582 -1.81 -19.50 -35.12
CA MET A 582 -1.29 -20.54 -36.01
C MET A 582 -0.13 -21.31 -35.38
N SER A 583 0.76 -20.61 -34.68
CA SER A 583 1.92 -21.23 -34.00
C SER A 583 1.46 -22.10 -32.83
N GLU A 584 0.52 -21.61 -32.02
CA GLU A 584 -0.02 -22.34 -30.86
C GLU A 584 -0.87 -23.56 -31.27
N ILE A 585 -1.65 -23.44 -32.35
CA ILE A 585 -2.41 -24.57 -32.94
C ILE A 585 -1.45 -25.63 -33.49
N SER A 586 -0.44 -25.21 -34.25
CA SER A 586 0.57 -26.13 -34.80
C SER A 586 1.32 -26.87 -33.70
N GLN A 587 1.72 -26.16 -32.64
CA GLN A 587 2.34 -26.77 -31.46
C GLN A 587 1.41 -27.81 -30.82
N SER A 588 0.13 -27.50 -30.63
CA SER A 588 -0.82 -28.42 -30.00
C SER A 588 -1.03 -29.70 -30.82
N ILE A 589 -1.10 -29.58 -32.14
CA ILE A 589 -1.19 -30.73 -33.05
C ILE A 589 0.11 -31.55 -33.04
N ALA A 590 1.28 -30.88 -32.99
CA ALA A 590 2.57 -31.55 -32.88
C ALA A 590 2.69 -32.36 -31.57
N GLU A 591 2.32 -31.77 -30.43
CA GLU A 591 2.29 -32.43 -29.13
C GLU A 591 1.38 -33.67 -29.16
N LEU A 592 0.17 -33.54 -29.72
CA LEU A 592 -0.72 -34.69 -29.90
C LEU A 592 -0.07 -35.77 -30.77
N LYS A 593 0.58 -35.40 -31.88
CA LYS A 593 1.27 -36.36 -32.76
C LYS A 593 2.39 -37.11 -32.04
N ILE A 594 3.16 -36.42 -31.19
CA ILE A 594 4.26 -36.98 -30.40
C ILE A 594 3.72 -37.95 -29.34
N HIS A 595 2.64 -37.57 -28.65
CA HIS A 595 2.19 -38.26 -27.43
C HIS A 595 0.96 -39.17 -27.61
N LYS A 596 0.32 -39.22 -28.80
CA LYS A 596 -0.92 -39.99 -29.03
C LYS A 596 -0.86 -41.46 -28.60
N ASP A 597 0.32 -42.08 -28.67
CA ASP A 597 0.49 -43.51 -28.37
C ASP A 597 0.67 -43.78 -26.87
N ALA A 598 0.95 -42.73 -26.08
CA ALA A 598 1.04 -42.78 -24.62
C ALA A 598 -0.29 -42.45 -23.90
N LEU A 599 -1.36 -42.17 -24.66
CA LEU A 599 -2.65 -41.82 -24.11
C LEU A 599 -3.29 -42.99 -23.34
N ARG A 600 -3.78 -42.69 -22.14
CA ARG A 600 -4.58 -43.60 -21.32
C ARG A 600 -6.02 -43.58 -21.80
N TYR A 601 -6.59 -44.76 -22.00
CA TYR A 601 -7.99 -44.97 -22.41
C TYR A 601 -8.88 -45.38 -21.24
N PRO A 602 -10.19 -45.07 -21.26
CA PRO A 602 -11.12 -45.52 -20.24
C PRO A 602 -11.27 -47.04 -20.31
N LYS A 603 -11.49 -47.69 -19.15
CA LYS A 603 -11.55 -49.16 -19.05
C LYS A 603 -12.57 -49.81 -20.00
N CYS A 604 -13.65 -49.12 -20.35
CA CYS A 604 -14.67 -49.61 -21.29
C CYS A 604 -14.22 -49.65 -22.77
N VAL A 605 -13.21 -48.89 -23.17
CA VAL A 605 -12.68 -48.90 -24.55
C VAL A 605 -11.62 -50.00 -24.75
N TYR A 606 -10.97 -50.43 -23.65
CA TYR A 606 -9.92 -51.45 -23.68
C TYR A 606 -10.42 -52.83 -24.15
N PHE A 607 -11.72 -53.13 -23.99
CA PHE A 607 -12.34 -54.38 -24.44
C PHE A 607 -12.56 -54.44 -25.97
N ILE A 608 -12.63 -53.30 -26.67
CA ILE A 608 -12.93 -53.26 -28.11
C ILE A 608 -11.65 -53.33 -28.96
N LYS A 609 -10.47 -53.03 -28.40
CA LYS A 609 -9.18 -53.16 -29.11
C LYS A 609 -8.51 -54.54 -28.99
N LYS A 610 -9.01 -55.40 -28.10
CA LYS A 610 -8.47 -56.77 -27.86
C LYS A 610 -9.37 -57.90 -28.39
N ALA A 611 -10.58 -57.56 -28.84
CA ALA A 611 -11.41 -58.39 -29.71
C ALA A 611 -11.20 -57.91 -31.15
#